data_AF-A0A933UF70-F1
#
_entry.id   AF-A0A933UF70-F1
#
_cell.length_a   1.000
_cell.length_b   1.000
_cell.length_c   1.000
_cell.angle_alpha   90.00
_cell.angle_beta   90.00
_cell.angle_gamma   90.00
#
_symmetry.space_group_name_H-M   'P 1'
#
loop_
_entity.id
_entity.type
_entity.pdbx_description
1 polymer ?
#
loop_
_entity_poly.entity_id
_entity_poly.type
_entity_poly.pdbx_seq_one_letter_code
_entity_poly.pdbx_strand_id
1 'polypeptide(L)'
;MKTLEAGKAAANFTRVLDEVHSLRESFEIIQKGVPCAYLVPAIQRGVSSHELADDLADAGLTARDRRSFAAALRKGREALKPLTNPWD
;
A
#
# COMPACT_ATOMS: atom_id res chain seq x y z
N MET A 1 8.28 4.35 -8.00
CA MET A 1 8.63 2.98 -7.57
C MET A 1 9.95 2.62 -8.24
N LYS A 2 10.96 2.21 -7.47
CA LYS A 2 12.29 1.83 -7.98
C LYS A 2 12.40 0.31 -8.04
N THR A 3 13.26 -0.22 -8.90
CA THR A 3 13.46 -1.67 -9.04
C THR A 3 14.86 -2.04 -8.57
N LEU A 4 14.99 -3.10 -7.78
CA LEU A 4 16.27 -3.54 -7.20
C LEU A 4 16.43 -5.06 -7.35
N GLU A 5 17.58 -5.51 -7.82
CA GLU A 5 17.90 -6.94 -7.88
C GLU A 5 18.03 -7.52 -6.46
N ALA A 6 17.48 -8.70 -6.23
CA ALA A 6 17.43 -9.38 -4.93
C ALA A 6 18.82 -9.50 -4.29
N GLY A 7 19.85 -9.81 -5.08
CA GLY A 7 21.22 -9.87 -4.58
C GLY A 7 21.74 -8.52 -4.08
N LYS A 8 21.41 -7.43 -4.78
CA LYS A 8 21.80 -6.06 -4.37
C LYS A 8 20.99 -5.58 -3.17
N ALA A 9 19.72 -5.97 -3.10
CA ALA A 9 18.84 -5.71 -1.97
C ALA A 9 19.37 -6.37 -0.70
N ALA A 10 19.74 -7.65 -0.77
CA ALA A 10 20.28 -8.39 0.37
C ALA A 10 21.61 -7.79 0.86
N ALA A 11 22.51 -7.44 -0.06
CA ALA A 11 23.81 -6.86 0.29
C ALA A 11 23.72 -5.47 0.94
N ASN A 12 22.66 -4.71 0.66
CA ASN A 12 22.49 -3.32 1.14
C ASN A 12 21.22 -3.14 1.96
N PHE A 13 20.73 -4.20 2.60
CA PHE A 13 19.36 -4.24 3.13
C PHE A 13 19.06 -3.11 4.11
N THR A 14 19.97 -2.84 5.05
CA THR A 14 19.83 -1.75 6.03
C THR A 14 19.64 -0.39 5.36
N ARG A 15 20.44 -0.08 4.35
CA ARG A 15 20.34 1.19 3.61
C ARG A 15 19.03 1.29 2.85
N VAL A 16 18.60 0.18 2.23
CA VAL A 16 17.32 0.14 1.51
C VAL A 16 16.15 0.37 2.48
N LEU A 17 16.21 -0.21 3.68
CA LEU A 17 15.21 0.05 4.72
C LEU A 17 15.20 1.51 5.17
N ASP A 18 16.36 2.15 5.34
CA ASP A 18 16.44 3.57 5.69
C ASP A 18 15.85 4.46 4.59
N GLU A 19 16.12 4.16 3.32
CA GLU A 19 15.55 4.87 2.17
C GLU A 19 14.02 4.66 2.12
N VAL A 20 13.54 3.45 2.39
CA VAL A 20 12.11 3.12 2.47
C VAL A 20 11.42 3.89 3.61
N HIS A 21 12.00 3.91 4.81
CA HIS A 21 11.38 4.52 5.97
C HIS A 21 11.51 6.06 5.96
N SER A 22 12.73 6.57 5.78
CA SER A 22 13.04 7.99 5.97
C SER A 22 12.69 8.84 4.75
N LEU A 23 12.90 8.30 3.55
CA LEU A 23 12.61 9.01 2.29
C LEU A 23 11.24 8.65 1.72
N ARG A 24 10.50 7.76 2.40
CA ARG A 24 9.20 7.23 1.96
C ARG A 24 9.25 6.62 0.55
N GLU A 25 10.39 6.06 0.18
CA GLU A 25 10.57 5.42 -1.12
C GLU A 25 10.02 3.98 -1.12
N SER A 26 9.73 3.47 -2.31
CA SER A 26 9.24 2.09 -2.49
C SER A 26 10.06 1.37 -3.54
N PHE A 27 10.42 0.12 -3.25
CA PHE A 27 11.25 -0.74 -4.07
C PHE A 27 10.51 -2.03 -4.45
N GLU A 28 10.53 -2.35 -5.73
CA GLU A 28 10.19 -3.67 -6.26
C GLU A 28 11.48 -4.50 -6.31
N ILE A 29 11.48 -5.62 -5.61
CA ILE A 29 12.60 -6.56 -5.60
C ILE A 29 12.38 -7.55 -6.75
N ILE A 30 13.35 -7.62 -7.65
CA ILE A 30 13.34 -8.54 -8.79
C ILE A 30 14.44 -9.58 -8.63
N GLN A 31 14.19 -10.79 -9.12
CA GLN A 31 15.19 -11.83 -9.25
C GLN A 31 15.13 -12.37 -10.67
N LYS A 32 16.24 -12.28 -11.42
CA LYS A 32 16.31 -12.70 -12.83
C LYS A 32 15.23 -12.05 -13.70
N GLY A 33 14.91 -10.78 -13.43
CA GLY A 33 13.89 -10.03 -14.16
C GLY A 33 12.45 -10.30 -13.74
N VAL A 34 12.21 -11.17 -12.76
CA VAL A 34 10.87 -11.48 -12.24
C VAL A 34 10.67 -10.79 -10.89
N PRO A 35 9.61 -10.00 -10.70
CA PRO A 35 9.26 -9.44 -9.39
C PRO A 35 8.98 -10.53 -8.36
N CYS A 36 9.62 -10.45 -7.19
CA CYS A 36 9.46 -11.43 -6.12
C CYS A 36 9.00 -10.83 -4.79
N ALA A 37 9.25 -9.53 -4.54
CA ALA A 37 8.78 -8.85 -3.33
C ALA A 37 8.68 -7.33 -3.53
N TYR A 38 8.02 -6.65 -2.60
CA TYR A 38 7.96 -5.19 -2.52
C TYR A 38 8.40 -4.73 -1.14
N LEU A 39 9.31 -3.78 -1.09
CA LEU A 39 9.60 -3.00 0.12
C LEU A 39 8.90 -1.66 -0.01
N VAL A 40 7.93 -1.43 0.85
CA VAL A 40 7.19 -0.19 0.94
C VAL A 40 7.38 0.39 2.34
N PRO A 41 7.28 1.72 2.51
CA PRO A 41 7.32 2.31 3.83
C PRO A 41 6.28 1.61 4.69
N ALA A 42 6.56 1.42 5.97
CA ALA A 42 5.50 1.14 6.93
C ALA A 42 4.63 2.39 6.99
N ILE A 43 3.75 2.53 6.01
CA ILE A 43 2.69 3.51 6.07
C ILE A 43 1.90 3.04 7.28
N GLN A 44 1.75 3.88 8.30
CA GLN A 44 0.63 3.73 9.22
C GLN A 44 -0.63 3.76 8.33
N ARG A 45 -1.02 2.60 7.81
CA ARG A 45 -2.12 2.40 6.88
C ARG A 45 -3.18 1.62 7.62
N GLY A 46 -3.73 2.27 8.63
CA GLY A 46 -5.16 2.40 8.65
C GLY A 46 -5.41 3.87 8.44
N VAL A 47 -5.81 4.29 7.23
CA VAL A 47 -6.83 5.34 7.24
C VAL A 47 -7.97 4.65 7.93
N SER A 48 -8.18 4.96 9.20
CA SER A 48 -9.30 4.37 9.90
C SER A 48 -10.56 4.70 9.08
N SER A 49 -11.58 3.85 9.11
CA SER A 49 -12.84 4.19 8.44
C SER A 49 -13.39 5.56 8.87
N HIS A 50 -12.93 6.08 10.02
CA HIS A 50 -13.18 7.43 10.50
C HIS A 50 -12.43 8.51 9.72
N GLU A 51 -11.10 8.42 9.58
CA GLU A 51 -10.32 9.43 8.85
C GLU A 51 -10.78 9.57 7.39
N LEU A 52 -11.15 8.45 6.74
CA LEU A 52 -11.71 8.49 5.40
C LEU A 52 -13.10 9.13 5.36
N ALA A 53 -13.91 8.91 6.41
CA ALA A 53 -15.24 9.50 6.51
C ALA A 53 -15.18 11.01 6.78
N ASP A 54 -14.20 11.45 7.57
CA ASP A 54 -13.95 12.86 7.87
C ASP A 54 -13.44 13.59 6.62
N ASP A 55 -12.44 13.03 5.91
CA ASP A 55 -11.97 13.56 4.63
C ASP A 55 -13.09 13.64 3.58
N LEU A 56 -14.00 12.66 3.57
CA LEU A 56 -15.18 12.65 2.68
C LEU A 56 -16.25 13.68 3.06
N ALA A 57 -16.40 13.98 4.35
CA ALA A 57 -17.32 15.00 4.83
C ALA A 57 -16.84 16.39 4.39
N ASP A 58 -15.53 16.61 4.41
CA ASP A 58 -14.89 17.88 4.05
C ASP A 58 -14.69 18.07 2.54
N ALA A 59 -14.70 16.98 1.75
CA ALA A 59 -14.44 17.02 0.31
C ALA A 59 -15.50 17.74 -0.56
N GLY A 60 -16.53 18.37 0.03
CA GLY A 60 -17.54 19.15 -0.72
C GLY A 60 -18.34 18.32 -1.75
N LEU A 61 -18.36 16.98 -1.59
CA LEU A 61 -18.96 16.08 -2.57
C LEU A 61 -20.49 16.14 -2.53
N THR A 62 -21.10 16.02 -3.71
CA THR A 62 -22.55 15.89 -3.82
C THR A 62 -23.03 14.59 -3.16
N ALA A 63 -24.30 14.55 -2.75
CA ALA A 63 -24.89 13.36 -2.13
C ALA A 63 -24.91 12.12 -3.07
N ARG A 64 -24.82 12.33 -4.38
CA ARG A 64 -24.71 11.26 -5.37
C ARG A 64 -23.31 10.67 -5.39
N ASP A 65 -22.29 11.53 -5.41
CA ASP A 65 -20.90 11.11 -5.50
C ASP A 65 -20.44 10.42 -4.21
N ARG A 66 -20.89 10.90 -3.04
CA ARG A 66 -20.66 10.20 -1.76
C ARG A 66 -21.23 8.78 -1.76
N ARG A 67 -22.44 8.60 -2.28
CA ARG A 67 -23.07 7.25 -2.37
C ARG A 67 -22.33 6.35 -3.35
N SER A 68 -21.92 6.88 -4.50
CA SER A 68 -21.15 6.14 -5.49
C SER A 68 -19.78 5.71 -4.93
N PHE A 69 -19.09 6.61 -4.24
CA PHE A 69 -17.80 6.33 -3.62
C PHE A 69 -17.91 5.29 -2.50
N ALA A 70 -18.92 5.39 -1.62
CA ALA A 70 -19.16 4.40 -0.59
C ALA A 70 -19.43 2.99 -1.16
N ALA A 71 -20.14 2.90 -2.29
CA ALA A 71 -20.37 1.63 -2.98
C ALA A 71 -19.06 1.07 -3.57
N ALA A 72 -18.23 1.92 -4.17
CA ALA A 72 -16.92 1.53 -4.70
C ALA A 72 -15.98 1.03 -3.61
N LEU A 73 -15.94 1.69 -2.44
CA LEU A 73 -15.15 1.27 -1.29
C LEU A 73 -15.58 -0.11 -0.77
N ARG A 74 -16.89 -0.35 -0.63
CA ARG A 74 -17.40 -1.67 -0.21
C ARG A 74 -16.96 -2.76 -1.17
N LYS A 75 -17.12 -2.54 -2.48
CA LYS A 75 -16.69 -3.47 -3.52
C LYS A 75 -15.17 -3.72 -3.50
N GLY A 76 -14.38 -2.66 -3.32
CA GLY A 76 -12.93 -2.76 -3.18
C GLY A 76 -12.52 -3.58 -1.96
N ARG A 77 -13.19 -3.38 -0.81
CA ARG A 77 -12.93 -4.15 0.42
C ARG A 77 -13.24 -5.63 0.26
N GLU A 78 -14.31 -5.99 -0.45
CA GLU A 78 -14.62 -7.40 -0.74
C GLU A 78 -13.59 -8.03 -1.67
N ALA A 79 -13.12 -7.30 -2.67
CA ALA A 79 -12.08 -7.76 -3.59
C ALA A 79 -10.70 -7.88 -2.92
N LEU A 80 -10.43 -7.03 -1.93
CA LEU A 80 -9.19 -7.01 -1.15
C LEU A 80 -9.30 -7.83 0.14
N LYS A 81 -10.24 -8.78 0.23
CA LYS A 81 -10.27 -9.73 1.36
C LYS A 81 -8.85 -10.29 1.54
N PRO A 82 -8.30 -10.26 2.78
CA PRO A 82 -6.96 -10.78 3.02
C PRO A 82 -6.91 -12.19 2.45
N LEU A 83 -5.94 -12.45 1.57
CA LEU A 83 -5.61 -13.83 1.22
C LEU A 83 -5.40 -14.55 2.55
N THR A 84 -6.15 -15.64 2.77
CA THR A 84 -6.05 -16.45 3.98
C THR A 84 -4.58 -16.68 4.26
N ASN A 85 -4.12 -16.37 5.46
CA ASN A 85 -2.73 -16.55 5.83
C ASN A 85 -2.35 -18.01 5.52
N PRO A 86 -1.41 -18.29 4.61
CA PRO A 86 -1.02 -19.67 4.32
C PRO A 86 -0.25 -20.32 5.48
N TRP A 87 -0.03 -19.58 6.57
CA TRP A 87 0.67 -20.00 7.78
C TRP A 87 -0.23 -20.10 9.02
N ASP A 88 -1.56 -19.94 8.88
CA ASP A 88 -2.55 -20.26 9.93
C ASP A 88 -3.00 -21.73 9.86
#